data_AF-A0A2R7S264-F1
#
_entry.id   AF-A0A2R7S264-F1
#
_cell.length_a   1.000
_cell.length_b   1.000
_cell.length_c   1.000
_cell.angle_alpha   90.00
_cell.angle_beta   90.00
_cell.angle_gamma   90.00
#
_symmetry.space_group_name_H-M   'P 1'
#
loop_
_entity.id
_entity.type
_entity.pdbx_description
1 polymer ?
#
loop_
_entity_poly.entity_id
_entity_poly.type
_entity_poly.pdbx_seq_one_letter_code
_entity_poly.pdbx_strand_id
1 'polypeptide(L)' 'MLYRENGQFKTSYAADSQILPIRQDRIGMVLLLAIAFVVVPLLSSEYLLRAVLIPFLI' A
#
# COMPACT_ATOMS: atom_id res chain seq x y z
N MET A 1 15.37 -10.19 11.03
CA MET A 1 14.05 -10.23 10.35
C MET A 1 13.14 -9.24 11.06
N LEU A 2 12.90 -8.08 10.44
CA LEU A 2 12.13 -6.96 11.01
C LEU A 2 10.60 -7.18 10.95
N TYR A 3 10.12 -8.42 10.84
CA TYR A 3 8.69 -8.75 10.67
C TYR A 3 8.10 -9.59 11.80
N ARG A 4 8.75 -9.62 12.97
CA ARG A 4 8.19 -10.27 14.15
C ARG A 4 7.28 -9.27 14.86
N GLU A 5 6.05 -9.12 14.38
CA GLU A 5 4.98 -8.52 15.17
C GLU A 5 4.41 -9.57 16.14
N ASN A 6 4.20 -9.17 17.40
CA ASN A 6 3.67 -10.06 18.43
C ASN A 6 2.27 -10.56 18.03
N GLY A 7 2.05 -11.88 18.08
CA GLY A 7 0.74 -12.51 17.85
C GLY A 7 0.47 -13.03 16.43
N GLN A 8 1.36 -12.79 15.46
CA GLN A 8 1.27 -13.37 14.10
C GLN A 8 2.15 -14.61 14.00
N PHE A 9 1.63 -15.76 14.43
CA PHE A 9 2.33 -17.04 14.30
C PHE A 9 2.16 -17.60 12.89
N LYS A 10 3.27 -17.95 12.25
CA LYS A 10 3.25 -18.65 10.96
C LYS A 10 3.34 -20.15 11.20
N THR A 11 2.46 -20.90 10.55
CA THR A 11 2.33 -22.37 10.73
C THR A 11 3.20 -23.17 9.78
N SER A 12 3.80 -22.55 8.76
CA SER A 12 4.68 -23.21 7.79
C SER A 12 5.73 -22.26 7.22
N TYR A 13 6.87 -22.81 6.80
CA TYR A 13 7.95 -22.05 6.16
C TYR A 13 7.53 -21.39 4.84
N ALA A 14 6.56 -21.97 4.12
CA ALA A 14 6.01 -21.35 2.91
C ALA A 14 5.18 -20.09 3.21
N ALA A 15 4.62 -19.97 4.42
CA ALA A 15 3.98 -18.73 4.84
C ALA A 15 5.00 -17.62 5.16
N ASP A 16 6.27 -17.98 5.39
CA ASP A 16 7.35 -17.03 5.63
C ASP A 16 7.91 -16.39 4.35
N SER A 17 7.74 -17.00 3.18
CA SER A 17 8.27 -16.51 1.90
C SER A 17 7.38 -15.50 1.16
N GLN A 18 6.32 -15.01 1.80
CA GLN A 18 5.39 -14.05 1.20
C GLN A 18 5.93 -12.62 1.25
N ILE A 19 5.68 -11.85 0.18
CA ILE A 19 6.13 -10.45 0.06
C ILE A 19 5.39 -9.53 1.05
N LEU A 20 4.07 -9.73 1.24
CA LEU A 20 3.24 -9.03 2.21
C LEU A 20 2.63 -10.04 3.21
N PRO A 21 3.42 -10.54 4.17
CA PRO A 21 2.95 -11.58 5.09
C PRO A 21 1.93 -11.04 6.10
N ILE A 22 2.01 -9.75 6.45
CA ILE A 22 1.13 -9.11 7.44
C ILE A 22 -0.18 -8.69 6.76
N ARG A 23 -1.32 -8.97 7.41
CA ARG A 23 -2.65 -8.57 6.88
C ARG A 23 -2.79 -7.05 6.76
N GLN A 24 -2.22 -6.30 7.71
CA GLN A 24 -2.22 -4.84 7.70
C GLN A 24 -1.50 -4.31 6.47
N ASP A 25 -0.32 -4.85 6.14
CA ASP A 25 0.41 -4.47 4.93
C ASP A 25 -0.41 -4.70 3.66
N ARG A 26 -1.15 -5.82 3.58
CA ARG A 26 -2.04 -6.07 2.44
C ARG A 26 -3.16 -5.06 2.35
N ILE A 27 -3.79 -4.73 3.47
CA ILE A 27 -4.85 -3.72 3.52
C ILE A 27 -4.29 -2.35 3.12
N GLY A 28 -3.14 -1.96 3.67
CA GLY A 28 -2.46 -0.72 3.33
C GLY A 28 -2.09 -0.64 1.85
N MET A 29 -1.56 -1.73 1.28
CA MET A 29 -1.24 -1.82 -0.15
C MET A 29 -2.49 -1.68 -1.01
N VAL A 30 -3.57 -2.40 -0.69
CA VAL A 30 -4.83 -2.32 -1.44
C VAL A 30 -5.44 -0.92 -1.34
N LEU A 31 -5.42 -0.29 -0.15
CA LEU A 31 -5.88 1.09 0.03
C LEU A 31 -5.06 2.07 -0.80
N LEU A 32 -3.73 1.95 -0.79
CA LEU A 32 -2.85 2.82 -1.57
C LEU A 32 -3.14 2.68 -3.07
N LEU A 33 -3.27 1.45 -3.56
CA LEU A 33 -3.63 1.20 -4.97
C LEU A 33 -5.03 1.74 -5.31
N ALA A 34 -6.02 1.54 -4.44
CA ALA A 34 -7.35 2.09 -4.64
C ALA A 34 -7.34 3.63 -4.69
N ILE A 35 -6.56 4.28 -3.83
CA ILE A 35 -6.39 5.74 -3.87
C ILE A 35 -5.74 6.16 -5.20
N ALA A 36 -4.63 5.53 -5.57
CA ALA A 36 -3.88 5.90 -6.77
C ALA A 36 -4.66 5.70 -8.07
N PHE A 37 -5.41 4.60 -8.20
CA PHE A 37 -6.08 4.22 -9.46
C PHE A 37 -7.56 4.56 -9.53
N VAL A 38 -8.22 4.83 -8.40
CA VAL A 38 -9.66 5.13 -8.37
C VAL A 38 -9.90 6.55 -7.85
N VAL A 39 -9.40 6.86 -6.66
CA VAL A 39 -9.69 8.16 -6.01
C VAL A 39 -9.03 9.31 -6.76
N VAL A 40 -7.74 9.19 -7.10
CA VAL A 40 -7.00 10.26 -7.79
C VAL A 40 -7.62 10.57 -9.16
N PRO A 41 -7.91 9.60 -10.05
CA PRO A 41 -8.53 9.92 -11.34
C PRO A 41 -9.94 10.53 -11.24
N LEU A 42 -10.74 10.10 -10.26
CA LEU A 42 -12.13 10.55 -10.14
C LEU A 42 -12.27 11.92 -9.45
N LEU A 43 -11.35 12.26 -8.53
CA LEU A 43 -11.49 13.43 -7.66
C LEU A 43 -10.42 14.51 -7.88
N SER A 44 -9.37 14.24 -8.66
CA SER A 44 -8.31 15.25 -8.87
C SER A 44 -8.77 16.38 -9.78
N SER A 45 -8.43 17.61 -9.39
CA SER A 45 -8.57 18.80 -10.23
C SER A 45 -7.27 19.09 -10.98
N GLU A 46 -7.35 19.90 -12.03
CA GLU A 46 -6.16 20.32 -12.78
C GLU A 46 -5.14 21.04 -11.90
N TYR A 47 -5.60 21.85 -10.94
CA TYR A 47 -4.73 22.47 -9.94
C TYR A 47 -4.01 21.41 -9.10
N LEU A 48 -4.74 20.45 -8.56
CA LEU A 48 -4.18 19.42 -7.68
C LEU A 48 -3.17 18.54 -8.45
N LEU A 49 -3.45 18.22 -9.71
CA LEU A 49 -2.51 17.51 -10.58
C LEU A 49 -1.24 18.32 -10.83
N ARG A 50 -1.35 19.55 -11.34
CA ARG A 50 -0.18 20.34 -11.78
C ARG A 50 0.65 20.90 -10.63
N ALA A 51 0.00 21.36 -9.56
CA ALA A 51 0.66 22.05 -8.45
C ALA A 51 1.16 21.10 -7.36
N VAL A 52 0.57 19.91 -7.21
CA VAL A 52 0.86 19.01 -6.09
C VAL A 52 1.26 17.62 -6.57
N LEU A 53 0.38 16.88 -7.23
CA LEU A 53 0.63 15.46 -7.51
C LEU A 53 1.76 15.23 -8.50
N ILE A 54 1.79 15.97 -9.61
CA ILE A 54 2.83 15.79 -10.63
C ILE A 54 4.21 16.10 -10.02
N PRO A 55 4.47 17.27 -9.42
CA PRO A 55 5.79 17.56 -8.82
C PRO A 55 6.17 16.67 -7.62
N PHE A 56 5.20 16.01 -6.97
CA PHE A 56 5.48 15.08 -5.87
C PHE A 56 5.92 13.70 -6.37
N LEU A 57 5.38 13.25 -7.50
CA LEU A 57 5.58 11.90 -8.03
C LEU A 57 6.83 11.74 -8.90
N ILE A 58 7.34 12.83 -9.47
CA ILE A 58 8.54 12.91 -10.31
C ILE A 58 9.52 13.93 -9.75
#